data_AF-A0A8I0L629-F1
#
_entry.id   AF-A0A8I0L629-F1
#
_cell.length_a   1.000
_cell.length_b   1.000
_cell.length_c   1.000
_cell.angle_alpha   90.00
_cell.angle_beta   90.00
_cell.angle_gamma   90.00
#
_symmetry.space_group_name_H-M   'P 1'
#
loop_
_entity.id
_entity.type
_entity.pdbx_description
1 polymer ?
#
loop_
_entity_poly.entity_id
_entity_poly.type
_entity_poly.pdbx_seq_one_letter_code
_entity_poly.pdbx_strand_id
1 'polypeptide(L)' 'QGKTILMISSEMEELMGMSDRIVVLSEGNMTGELSKDEFTQEVIMTYASAARDK' A
#
# COMPACT_ATOMS: atom_id res chain seq x y z
N GLN A 1 16.86 19.20 -0.99
CA GLN A 1 15.65 18.87 -0.20
C GLN A 1 14.48 18.75 -1.16
N GLY A 2 13.48 17.92 -0.85
CA GLY A 2 12.34 17.67 -1.76
C GLY A 2 12.52 16.52 -2.75
N LYS A 3 13.13 15.40 -2.32
CA LYS A 3 13.20 14.18 -3.14
C LYS A 3 12.13 13.20 -2.68
N THR A 4 11.42 12.61 -3.62
CA THR A 4 10.48 11.52 -3.38
C THR A 4 11.16 10.20 -3.72
N ILE A 5 10.95 9.18 -2.88
CA ILE A 5 11.39 7.81 -3.15
C ILE A 5 10.14 7.00 -3.50
N LEU A 6 10.17 6.34 -4.66
CA LEU A 6 9.20 5.32 -5.00
C LEU A 6 9.81 3.98 -4.63
N MET A 7 9.21 3.31 -3.65
CA MET A 7 9.63 2.01 -3.18
C MET A 7 8.67 0.94 -3.69
N ILE A 8 9.22 -0.17 -4.16
CA ILE A 8 8.47 -1.36 -4.56
C ILE A 8 9.07 -2.52 -3.77
N SER A 9 8.28 -3.10 -2.87
CA SER A 9 8.68 -4.26 -2.07
C SER A 9 7.51 -5.23 -1.96
N SER A 10 7.82 -6.52 -1.78
CA SER A 10 6.84 -7.57 -1.46
C SER A 10 6.76 -7.84 0.05
N GLU A 11 7.64 -7.24 0.85
CA GLU A 11 7.69 -7.44 2.30
C GLU A 11 6.86 -6.37 3.01
N MET A 12 5.77 -6.80 3.67
CA MET A 12 4.80 -5.91 4.29
C MET A 12 5.42 -5.02 5.37
N GLU A 13 6.30 -5.60 6.19
CA GLU A 13 6.98 -4.89 7.29
C GLU A 13 7.88 -3.75 6.77
N GLU A 14 8.55 -3.96 5.64
CA GLU A 14 9.39 -2.95 5.01
C GLU A 14 8.54 -1.79 4.47
N LEU A 15 7.44 -2.11 3.77
CA LEU A 15 6.49 -1.11 3.27
C LEU A 15 5.93 -0.26 4.41
N MET A 16 5.44 -0.88 5.48
CA MET A 16 4.86 -0.18 6.62
C MET A 16 5.90 0.64 7.40
N GLY A 17 7.12 0.12 7.56
CA GLY A 17 8.19 0.79 8.31
C GLY A 17 8.76 2.02 7.59
N MET A 18 8.99 1.90 6.28
CA MET A 18 9.72 2.92 5.51
C MET A 18 8.81 3.93 4.81
N SER A 19 7.54 3.59 4.55
CA SER A 19 6.64 4.46 3.80
C SER A 19 5.98 5.50 4.70
N ASP A 20 5.70 6.67 4.14
CA ASP A 20 4.78 7.66 4.72
C ASP A 20 3.36 7.52 4.16
N ARG A 21 3.25 6.89 2.98
CA ARG A 21 2.01 6.64 2.25
C ARG A 21 2.14 5.36 1.42
N ILE A 22 1.10 4.54 1.41
CA ILE A 22 1.03 3.33 0.59
C ILE A 22 -0.11 3.47 -0.41
N VAL A 23 0.19 3.24 -1.69
CA VAL A 23 -0.81 3.13 -2.75
C VAL A 23 -0.93 1.66 -3.11
N VAL A 24 -2.13 1.11 -3.03
CA VAL A 24 -2.40 -0.30 -3.31
C VAL A 24 -2.98 -0.42 -4.71
N LEU A 25 -2.36 -1.28 -5.51
CA LEU A 25 -2.78 -1.60 -6.86
C LEU A 25 -3.26 -3.06 -6.91
N SER A 26 -4.41 -3.32 -7.54
CA SER A 26 -4.91 -4.66 -7.83
C SER A 26 -5.56 -4.68 -9.21
N GLU A 27 -5.25 -5.69 -10.02
CA GLU A 27 -5.75 -5.85 -11.39
C GLU A 27 -5.59 -4.59 -12.26
N GLY A 28 -4.44 -3.91 -12.15
CA GLY A 28 -4.15 -2.69 -12.91
C GLY A 28 -4.91 -1.44 -12.45
N ASN A 29 -5.68 -1.53 -11.37
CA ASN A 29 -6.43 -0.41 -10.79
C ASN A 29 -5.86 -0.02 -9.43
N MET A 30 -5.89 1.27 -9.11
CA MET A 30 -5.66 1.72 -7.74
C MET A 30 -6.89 1.38 -6.90
N THR A 31 -6.70 0.50 -5.92
CA THR A 31 -7.78 0.02 -5.05
C THR A 31 -7.80 0.74 -3.71
N GLY A 32 -6.67 1.30 -3.27
CA GLY A 32 -6.60 2.07 -2.04
C GLY A 32 -5.39 3.01 -1.98
N GLU A 33 -5.50 4.02 -1.13
CA GLU A 33 -4.42 4.92 -0.74
C GLU A 33 -4.51 5.07 0.77
N LEU A 34 -3.39 4.84 1.46
CA LEU A 34 -3.31 4.79 2.92
C LEU A 34 -2.28 5.79 3.42
N SER A 35 -2.64 6.58 4.43
CA SER A 35 -1.68 7.32 5.25
C SER A 35 -1.11 6.45 6.37
N LYS A 36 0.01 6.88 6.95
CA LYS A 36 0.80 6.08 7.90
C LYS A 36 0.02 5.61 9.14
N ASP A 37 -0.96 6.38 9.57
CA ASP A 37 -1.86 6.06 10.70
C ASP A 37 -2.88 4.95 10.37
N GLU A 38 -3.12 4.70 9.09
CA GLU A 38 -4.04 3.65 8.61
C GLU A 38 -3.31 2.33 8.35
N PHE A 39 -1.98 2.29 8.49
CA PHE A 39 -1.17 1.13 8.18
C PHE A 39 -1.48 -0.03 9.12
N THR A 40 -2.17 -1.01 8.57
CA THR A 40 -2.26 -2.35 9.14
C THR A 40 -2.17 -3.36 8.02
N GLN A 41 -1.58 -4.53 8.30
CA GLN A 41 -1.51 -5.60 7.32
C GLN A 41 -2.91 -6.00 6.84
N GLU A 42 -3.89 -6.02 7.73
CA GLU A 42 -5.28 -6.33 7.39
C GLU A 42 -5.85 -5.35 6.36
N VAL A 43 -5.79 -4.04 6.63
CA VAL A 43 -6.32 -3.00 5.71
C VAL A 43 -5.61 -3.04 4.36
N ILE A 44 -4.28 -3.17 4.34
CA ILE A 44 -3.52 -3.25 3.08
C ILE A 44 -3.96 -4.48 2.27
N MET A 45 -4.10 -5.63 2.94
CA MET A 45 -4.54 -6.86 2.29
C MET A 45 -5.97 -6.77 1.78
N THR A 46 -6.87 -6.09 2.50
CA THR A 46 -8.25 -5.82 2.02
C THR A 46 -8.24 -5.07 0.69
N TYR A 47 -7.43 -4.01 0.57
CA TYR A 47 -7.31 -3.28 -0.70
C TYR A 47 -6.65 -4.12 -1.80
N ALA A 48 -5.66 -4.95 -1.46
CA ALA A 48 -4.99 -5.81 -2.43
C ALA A 48 -5.93 -6.91 -2.96
N SER A 49 -6.84 -7.42 -2.11
CA SER A 49 -7.82 -8.44 -2.47
C SER A 49 -9.11 -7.89 -3.07
N ALA A 50 -9.35 -6.57 -3.06
CA ALA A 50 -10.59 -5.94 -3.51
C ALA A 50 -11.01 -6.28 -4.95
N ALA A 51 -10.09 -6.80 -5.78
CA ALA A 51 -10.42 -7.29 -7.11
C ALA A 51 -11.08 -8.68 -7.14
N ARG A 52 -10.94 -9.49 -6.07
CA ARG A 52 -11.50 -10.85 -5.97
C ARG A 52 -13.00 -10.87 -5.63
N ASP A 53 -13.55 -9.74 -5.19
CA ASP A 53 -14.96 -9.61 -4.76
C ASP A 53 -15.88 -9.00 -5.83
N LYS A 54 -15.43 -8.93 -7.09
CA LYS A 54 -16.23 -8.49 -8.24
C LYS A 54 -16.74 -9.64 -9.10
#